data_AF-L7ME26-F1
#
_entry.id   AF-L7ME26-F1
#
_cell.length_a   1.000
_cell.length_b   1.000
_cell.length_c   1.000
_cell.angle_alpha   90.00
_cell.angle_beta   90.00
_cell.angle_gamma   90.00
#
_symmetry.space_group_name_H-M   'P 1'
#
loop_
_entity.id
_entity.type
_entity.pdbx_description
1 polymer ?
#
loop_
_entity_poly.entity_id
_entity_poly.type
_entity_poly.pdbx_seq_one_letter_code
_entity_poly.pdbx_strand_id
1 'polypeptide(L)'
;GALAHGGSERLREAGTGKYDEFPEAEFARRAGTMAAQAVPKVRIQLLLKGCANRPFYHLVAARLRRRPRDGDTIEQIGSFDPMPNERNEKLVAINFDRLNYWFGQGAKTSPGVGMLLGLAGYTSMHPKIYMKAWRNRRAAIAEEEKVANEATTAKDKADKAES
;
A
#
# COMPACT_ATOMS: atom_id res chain seq x y z
N GLY A 1 38.52 20.06 -47.02
CA GLY A 1 39.58 19.51 -46.15
C GLY A 1 39.91 20.53 -45.07
N ALA A 2 40.19 20.03 -43.86
CA ALA A 2 40.79 20.70 -42.67
C ALA A 2 39.99 21.89 -42.05
N LEU A 3 39.50 21.82 -40.79
CA LEU A 3 40.22 22.00 -39.49
C LEU A 3 40.98 23.35 -39.45
N ALA A 4 40.86 24.26 -38.47
CA ALA A 4 40.31 24.22 -37.12
C ALA A 4 40.26 25.65 -36.49
N HIS A 5 39.74 25.73 -35.26
CA HIS A 5 39.95 26.76 -34.21
C HIS A 5 39.01 28.00 -34.15
N GLY A 6 37.92 27.83 -33.41
CA GLY A 6 37.29 28.87 -32.59
C GLY A 6 36.74 28.17 -31.35
N GLY A 7 37.28 28.36 -30.15
CA GLY A 7 37.20 29.63 -29.44
C GLY A 7 35.94 29.57 -28.57
N SER A 8 36.03 28.87 -27.45
CA SER A 8 34.97 28.64 -26.47
C SER A 8 34.38 29.98 -25.98
N GLU A 9 33.26 30.39 -26.57
CA GLU A 9 32.49 31.54 -26.12
C GLU A 9 31.43 31.15 -25.07
N ARG A 10 31.60 31.73 -23.88
CA ARG A 10 30.54 32.28 -23.02
C ARG A 10 29.36 31.38 -22.65
N LEU A 11 29.51 30.67 -21.53
CA LEU A 11 28.44 30.47 -20.54
C LEU A 11 28.90 31.21 -19.27
N ARG A 12 28.65 32.52 -19.12
CA ARG A 12 27.47 33.09 -18.43
C ARG A 12 27.06 32.32 -17.18
N GLU A 13 27.72 32.71 -16.09
CA GLU A 13 27.17 32.97 -14.76
C GLU A 13 25.67 32.64 -14.60
N ALA A 14 25.38 31.52 -13.93
CA ALA A 14 24.14 31.32 -13.21
C ALA A 14 24.51 30.76 -11.83
N GLY A 15 24.26 31.57 -10.80
CA GLY A 15 24.69 31.33 -9.43
C GLY A 15 24.23 29.98 -8.87
N THR A 16 25.18 29.27 -8.28
CA THR A 16 24.95 28.17 -7.34
C THR A 16 24.40 28.76 -6.04
N GLY A 17 23.13 29.13 -6.07
CA GLY A 17 22.40 29.66 -4.94
C GLY A 17 21.93 28.53 -4.01
N LYS A 18 22.59 28.43 -2.85
CA LYS A 18 21.93 28.34 -1.54
C LYS A 18 21.06 27.11 -1.27
N TYR A 19 21.63 25.91 -1.39
CA TYR A 19 21.05 24.69 -0.80
C TYR A 19 22.01 23.89 0.10
N ASP A 20 23.13 24.50 0.52
CA ASP A 20 24.20 23.79 1.26
C ASP A 20 24.37 24.20 2.72
N GLU A 21 23.34 24.77 3.36
CA GLU A 21 23.39 25.06 4.80
C GLU A 21 22.05 24.76 5.47
N PHE A 22 21.63 23.50 5.44
CA PHE A 22 20.73 22.99 6.48
C PHE A 22 21.62 22.45 7.61
N PRO A 23 21.59 23.01 8.83
CA PRO A 23 22.39 22.50 9.94
C PRO A 23 21.89 21.10 10.31
N GLU A 24 22.61 20.08 9.87
CA GLU A 24 22.31 18.67 10.12
C GLU A 24 22.20 18.35 11.63
N ALA A 25 22.89 19.15 12.45
CA ALA A 25 22.86 19.09 13.91
C ALA A 25 21.53 19.58 14.54
N GLU A 26 20.78 20.49 13.90
CA GLU A 26 19.46 20.92 14.39
C GLU A 26 18.38 19.87 14.09
N PHE A 27 18.44 19.24 12.92
CA PHE A 27 17.54 18.13 12.59
C PHE A 27 17.80 16.92 13.50
N ALA A 28 19.06 16.61 13.80
CA ALA A 28 19.42 15.55 14.74
C ALA A 28 18.91 15.81 16.17
N ARG A 29 18.93 17.08 16.64
CA ARG A 29 18.36 17.47 17.94
C ARG A 29 16.83 17.37 17.98
N ARG A 30 16.16 17.57 16.84
CA ARG A 30 14.69 17.43 16.71
C ARG A 30 14.24 15.99 16.42
N ALA A 31 15.10 15.17 15.84
CA ALA A 31 14.90 13.73 15.64
C ALA A 31 15.05 12.92 16.94
N GLY A 32 15.86 13.40 17.88
CA GLY A 32 16.08 12.75 19.19
C GLY A 32 14.87 12.75 20.14
N THR A 33 13.84 13.57 19.88
CA THR A 33 12.62 13.66 20.72
C THR A 33 11.37 13.05 20.07
N MET A 34 11.46 12.46 18.88
CA MET A 34 10.32 11.79 18.21
C MET A 34 10.18 10.29 18.56
N ALA A 35 11.14 9.71 19.28
CA ALA A 35 11.22 8.27 19.55
C ALA A 35 10.53 7.80 20.84
N ALA A 36 9.53 8.55 21.33
CA ALA A 36 8.64 8.12 22.40
C ALA A 36 7.18 8.36 22.04
N GLN A 37 6.77 8.08 20.79
CA GLN A 37 5.35 7.88 20.51
C GLN A 37 4.92 6.62 21.26
N ALA A 38 4.31 6.80 22.43
CA ALA A 38 3.66 5.73 23.17
C ALA A 38 2.85 4.89 22.18
N VAL A 39 3.20 3.62 22.05
CA VAL A 39 2.56 2.73 21.07
C VAL A 39 1.06 2.80 21.34
N PRO A 40 0.21 3.16 20.37
CA PRO A 40 -1.20 3.38 20.65
C PRO A 40 -1.76 2.10 21.26
N LYS A 41 -2.26 2.21 22.49
CA LYS A 41 -2.81 1.06 23.24
C LYS A 41 -3.96 0.40 22.48
N VAL A 42 -4.63 1.16 21.60
CA VAL A 42 -5.76 0.72 20.78
C VAL A 42 -5.41 0.81 19.30
N ARG A 43 -5.79 -0.24 18.55
CA ARG A 43 -5.67 -0.29 17.09
C ARG A 43 -6.99 -0.78 16.51
N ILE A 44 -7.41 -0.18 15.41
CA ILE A 44 -8.59 -0.60 14.65
C ILE A 44 -8.18 -1.72 13.69
N GLN A 45 -8.76 -2.91 13.86
CA GLN A 45 -8.32 -4.14 13.21
C GLN A 45 -9.48 -5.03 12.81
N LEU A 46 -9.20 -6.03 11.97
CA LEU A 46 -10.15 -7.08 11.61
C LEU A 46 -9.98 -8.26 12.57
N LEU A 47 -11.05 -8.62 13.26
CA LEU A 47 -11.17 -9.83 14.07
C LEU A 47 -11.86 -10.91 13.21
N LEU A 48 -11.18 -12.03 12.99
CA LEU A 48 -11.76 -13.17 12.28
C LEU A 48 -12.78 -13.87 13.16
N LYS A 49 -13.97 -14.06 12.62
CA LYS A 49 -15.11 -14.80 13.15
C LYS A 49 -15.65 -15.72 12.07
N GLY A 50 -16.71 -16.45 12.41
CA GLY A 50 -17.37 -17.40 11.53
C GLY A 50 -16.85 -18.83 11.73
N CYS A 51 -17.23 -19.69 10.80
CA CYS A 51 -16.92 -21.11 10.83
C CYS A 51 -15.72 -21.42 9.92
N ALA A 52 -15.21 -22.65 10.02
CA ALA A 52 -14.24 -23.15 9.05
C ALA A 52 -14.76 -22.97 7.61
N ASN A 53 -13.90 -22.51 6.71
CA ASN A 53 -14.23 -22.21 5.30
C ASN A 53 -15.33 -21.14 5.08
N ARG A 54 -15.79 -20.45 6.13
CA ARG A 54 -16.70 -19.30 6.04
C ARG A 54 -16.17 -18.14 6.88
N PRO A 55 -15.16 -17.41 6.38
CA PRO A 55 -14.57 -16.29 7.10
C PRO A 55 -15.55 -15.11 7.15
N PHE A 56 -15.74 -14.55 8.34
CA PHE A 56 -16.47 -13.31 8.55
C PHE A 56 -15.64 -12.40 9.45
N TYR A 57 -15.51 -11.11 9.13
CA TYR A 57 -14.68 -10.21 9.91
C TYR A 57 -15.51 -9.20 10.68
N HIS A 58 -15.22 -9.02 11.96
CA HIS A 58 -15.66 -7.84 12.70
C HIS A 58 -14.59 -6.75 12.62
N LEU A 59 -15.02 -5.53 12.35
CA LEU A 59 -14.16 -4.35 12.46
C LEU A 59 -14.19 -3.89 13.92
N VAL A 60 -13.06 -3.99 14.60
CA VAL A 60 -12.97 -3.79 16.05
C VAL A 60 -11.92 -2.75 16.43
N ALA A 61 -12.22 -1.93 17.44
CA ALA A 61 -11.21 -1.26 18.25
C ALA A 61 -10.75 -2.26 19.30
N ALA A 62 -9.49 -2.69 19.21
CA ALA A 62 -8.92 -3.69 20.10
C ALA A 62 -7.59 -3.23 20.68
N ARG A 63 -7.19 -3.82 21.80
CA ARG A 63 -5.85 -3.62 22.36
C ARG A 63 -4.77 -4.00 21.33
N LEU A 64 -3.61 -3.35 21.42
CA LEU A 64 -2.53 -3.53 20.45
C LEU A 64 -2.01 -4.97 20.40
N ARG A 65 -2.46 -5.71 19.39
CA ARG A 65 -2.03 -7.08 19.07
C ARG A 65 -1.99 -7.29 17.56
N ARG A 66 -1.18 -8.22 17.05
CA ARG A 66 -1.10 -8.48 15.59
C ARG A 66 -2.36 -9.15 15.02
N ARG A 67 -3.00 -10.01 15.81
CA ARG A 67 -4.29 -10.64 15.52
C ARG A 67 -5.13 -10.53 16.79
N PRO A 68 -6.20 -9.71 16.80
CA PRO A 68 -7.07 -9.62 17.96
C PRO A 68 -7.72 -10.98 18.26
N ARG A 69 -7.93 -11.27 19.54
CA ARG A 69 -8.82 -12.34 20.01
C ARG A 69 -10.07 -11.72 20.65
N ASP A 70 -11.03 -12.56 20.98
CA ASP A 70 -12.33 -12.13 21.50
C ASP A 70 -12.22 -11.25 22.75
N GLY A 71 -11.32 -11.59 23.69
CA GLY A 71 -11.08 -10.78 24.91
C GLY A 71 -10.26 -9.50 24.74
N ASP A 72 -9.67 -9.26 23.56
CA ASP A 72 -8.89 -8.05 23.28
C ASP A 72 -9.76 -6.89 22.78
N THR A 73 -11.01 -7.20 22.42
CA THR A 73 -11.94 -6.27 21.78
C THR A 73 -12.50 -5.31 22.82
N ILE A 74 -12.37 -4.01 22.58
CA ILE A 74 -12.96 -2.97 23.41
C ILE A 74 -14.34 -2.63 22.87
N GLU A 75 -14.44 -2.45 21.54
CA GLU A 75 -15.67 -2.07 20.87
C GLU A 75 -15.69 -2.63 19.43
N GLN A 76 -16.87 -3.04 18.99
CA GLN A 76 -17.12 -3.38 17.59
C GLN A 76 -17.64 -2.15 16.85
N ILE A 77 -16.92 -1.72 15.82
CA ILE A 77 -17.23 -0.55 14.98
C ILE A 77 -18.02 -0.97 13.73
N GLY A 78 -17.86 -2.22 13.29
CA GLY A 78 -18.47 -2.66 12.04
C GLY A 78 -18.24 -4.13 11.71
N SER A 79 -18.47 -4.48 10.45
CA SER A 79 -18.31 -5.83 9.90
C SER A 79 -17.87 -5.81 8.44
N PHE A 80 -17.25 -6.91 8.01
CA PHE A 80 -16.81 -7.12 6.65
C PHE A 80 -17.03 -8.60 6.27
N ASP A 81 -17.82 -8.81 5.21
CA ASP A 81 -17.96 -10.12 4.57
C ASP A 81 -17.07 -10.20 3.32
N PRO A 82 -16.01 -11.02 3.33
CA PRO A 82 -15.15 -11.21 2.17
C PRO A 82 -15.80 -12.07 1.08
N MET A 83 -16.82 -12.87 1.43
CA MET A 83 -17.52 -13.73 0.49
C MET A 83 -18.56 -12.90 -0.28
N PRO A 84 -18.59 -13.00 -1.61
CA PRO A 84 -19.63 -12.35 -2.38
C PRO A 84 -21.01 -12.93 -2.04
N ASN A 85 -22.01 -12.07 -1.95
CA ASN A 85 -23.41 -12.48 -1.87
C ASN A 85 -23.94 -12.94 -3.25
N GLU A 86 -25.23 -13.27 -3.33
CA GLU A 86 -25.90 -13.67 -4.58
C GLU A 86 -25.82 -12.60 -5.69
N ARG A 87 -25.64 -11.34 -5.30
CA ARG A 87 -25.47 -10.19 -6.21
C ARG A 87 -24.00 -9.91 -6.55
N ASN A 88 -23.08 -10.79 -6.17
CA ASN A 88 -21.63 -10.65 -6.34
C ASN A 88 -21.02 -9.41 -5.65
N GLU A 89 -21.64 -8.96 -4.56
CA GLU A 89 -21.20 -7.80 -3.77
C GLU A 89 -20.54 -8.26 -2.47
N LYS A 90 -19.51 -7.53 -2.04
CA LYS A 90 -18.84 -7.74 -0.74
C LYS A 90 -19.31 -6.68 0.24
N LEU A 91 -19.95 -7.10 1.31
CA LEU A 91 -20.60 -6.19 2.24
C LEU A 91 -19.61 -5.69 3.29
N VAL A 92 -19.61 -4.37 3.49
CA VAL A 92 -18.82 -3.69 4.53
C VAL A 92 -19.74 -2.73 5.28
N ALA A 93 -19.90 -2.93 6.58
CA ALA A 93 -20.61 -2.01 7.45
C ALA A 93 -19.61 -1.32 8.37
N ILE A 94 -19.65 0.02 8.42
CA ILE A 94 -18.73 0.82 9.23
C ILE A 94 -19.53 1.91 9.93
N ASN A 95 -19.43 1.99 11.25
CA ASN A 95 -19.90 3.14 12.01
C ASN A 95 -18.84 4.25 11.98
N PHE A 96 -19.06 5.28 11.15
CA PHE A 96 -18.11 6.38 10.98
C PHE A 96 -17.99 7.30 12.21
N ASP A 97 -19.05 7.45 13.00
CA ASP A 97 -19.02 8.24 14.24
C ASP A 97 -18.04 7.64 15.25
N ARG A 98 -18.20 6.33 15.51
CA ARG A 98 -17.31 5.60 16.42
C ARG A 98 -15.89 5.50 15.86
N LEU A 99 -15.75 5.35 14.55
CA LEU A 99 -14.45 5.36 13.89
C LEU A 99 -13.70 6.68 14.15
N ASN A 100 -14.40 7.81 14.04
CA ASN A 100 -13.84 9.14 14.30
C ASN A 100 -13.45 9.36 15.76
N TYR A 101 -14.29 8.89 16.69
CA TYR A 101 -13.95 8.90 18.11
C TYR A 101 -12.60 8.20 18.35
N TRP A 102 -12.43 6.99 17.82
CA TRP A 102 -11.19 6.24 18.00
C TRP A 102 -9.99 6.87 17.29
N PHE A 103 -10.19 7.50 16.12
CA PHE A 103 -9.14 8.30 15.49
C PHE A 103 -8.73 9.51 16.34
N GLY A 104 -9.68 10.21 16.96
CA GLY A 104 -9.42 11.29 17.90
C GLY A 104 -8.61 10.85 19.12
N GLN A 105 -8.81 9.60 19.57
CA GLN A 105 -8.02 8.98 20.65
C GLN A 105 -6.64 8.47 20.18
N GLY A 106 -6.24 8.72 18.93
CA GLY A 106 -4.95 8.31 18.38
C GLY A 106 -4.88 6.83 17.95
N ALA A 107 -6.02 6.17 17.76
CA ALA A 107 -6.02 4.79 17.27
C ALA A 107 -5.49 4.72 15.84
N LYS A 108 -4.54 3.81 15.61
CA LYS A 108 -4.03 3.51 14.25
C LYS A 108 -4.86 2.39 13.62
N THR A 109 -4.94 2.35 12.29
CA THR A 109 -5.59 1.26 11.55
C THR A 109 -4.59 0.17 11.17
N SER A 110 -5.04 -1.09 11.13
CA SER A 110 -4.28 -2.16 10.46
C SER A 110 -4.24 -1.95 8.94
N PRO A 111 -3.27 -2.54 8.21
CA PRO A 111 -3.20 -2.39 6.75
C PRO A 111 -4.45 -2.88 6.00
N GLY A 112 -5.12 -3.93 6.49
CA GLY A 112 -6.37 -4.43 5.90
C GLY A 112 -7.50 -3.41 6.00
N VAL A 113 -7.67 -2.84 7.20
CA VAL A 113 -8.66 -1.78 7.46
C VAL A 113 -8.33 -0.51 6.66
N GLY A 114 -7.06 -0.10 6.62
CA GLY A 114 -6.65 1.07 5.84
C GLY A 114 -6.93 0.91 4.34
N MET A 115 -6.83 -0.32 3.80
CA MET A 115 -7.24 -0.58 2.42
C MET A 115 -8.76 -0.49 2.24
N LEU A 116 -9.55 -1.02 3.18
CA LEU A 116 -11.02 -0.92 3.14
C LEU A 116 -11.48 0.54 3.21
N LEU A 117 -10.92 1.34 4.12
CA LEU A 117 -11.24 2.77 4.26
C LEU A 117 -10.82 3.59 3.03
N GLY A 118 -9.69 3.23 2.40
CA GLY A 118 -9.27 3.83 1.14
C GLY A 118 -10.24 3.53 -0.02
N LEU A 119 -10.71 2.29 -0.13
CA LEU A 119 -11.70 1.90 -1.13
C LEU A 119 -13.07 2.55 -0.89
N ALA A 120 -13.44 2.77 0.37
CA ALA A 120 -14.66 3.49 0.74
C ALA A 120 -14.58 5.01 0.49
N GLY A 121 -13.41 5.54 0.09
CA GLY A 121 -13.19 6.98 -0.09
C GLY A 121 -13.10 7.77 1.22
N TYR A 122 -12.98 7.09 2.37
CA TYR A 122 -12.91 7.73 3.68
C TYR A 122 -11.51 8.30 3.97
N THR A 123 -10.47 7.51 3.65
CA THR A 123 -9.08 7.94 3.72
C THR A 123 -8.47 7.96 2.33
N SER A 124 -7.31 8.60 2.17
CA SER A 124 -6.51 8.44 0.96
C SER A 124 -6.23 6.97 0.67
N MET A 125 -6.09 6.63 -0.61
CA MET A 125 -5.79 5.27 -1.05
C MET A 125 -4.49 4.76 -0.42
N HIS A 126 -4.59 3.67 0.34
CA HIS A 126 -3.43 3.12 1.05
C HIS A 126 -2.35 2.66 0.04
N PRO A 127 -1.05 2.96 0.24
CA PRO A 127 0.01 2.71 -0.74
C PRO A 127 0.14 1.23 -1.16
N LYS A 128 -0.22 0.30 -0.27
CA LYS A 128 -0.28 -1.14 -0.61
C LYS A 128 -1.24 -1.47 -1.76
N ILE A 129 -2.32 -0.71 -1.94
CA ILE A 129 -3.27 -0.95 -3.04
C ILE A 129 -2.57 -0.71 -4.37
N TYR A 130 -1.92 0.46 -4.52
CA TYR A 130 -1.15 0.81 -5.71
C TYR A 130 -0.03 -0.20 -5.98
N MET A 131 0.77 -0.52 -4.96
CA MET A 131 1.86 -1.49 -5.09
C MET A 131 1.37 -2.88 -5.49
N LYS A 132 0.22 -3.32 -4.96
CA LYS A 132 -0.40 -4.61 -5.34
C LYS A 132 -0.88 -4.58 -6.79
N ALA A 133 -1.53 -3.51 -7.21
CA ALA A 133 -1.98 -3.35 -8.59
C ALA A 133 -0.81 -3.37 -9.58
N TRP A 134 0.28 -2.66 -9.28
CA TRP A 134 1.49 -2.64 -10.12
C TRP A 134 2.12 -4.03 -10.25
N ARG A 135 2.26 -4.79 -9.14
CA ARG A 135 2.76 -6.17 -9.18
C ARG A 135 1.88 -7.08 -10.03
N ASN A 136 0.56 -6.98 -9.86
CA ASN A 136 -0.39 -7.79 -10.62
C ASN A 136 -0.31 -7.50 -12.13
N ARG A 137 -0.20 -6.22 -12.52
CA ARG A 137 -0.02 -5.83 -13.94
C ARG A 137 1.27 -6.39 -14.52
N ARG A 138 2.38 -6.28 -13.80
CA ARG A 138 3.67 -6.85 -14.25
C ARG A 138 3.62 -8.38 -14.39
N ALA A 139 2.94 -9.06 -13.46
CA ALA A 139 2.77 -10.50 -13.53
C ALA A 139 1.94 -10.92 -14.74
N ALA A 140 0.86 -10.17 -15.07
CA ALA A 140 0.06 -10.43 -16.26
C ALA A 140 0.88 -10.28 -17.56
N ILE A 141 1.63 -9.18 -17.69
CA ILE A 141 2.49 -8.94 -18.86
C ILE A 141 3.53 -10.06 -19.00
N ALA A 142 4.19 -10.44 -17.90
CA ALA A 142 5.18 -11.52 -17.93
C ALA A 142 4.58 -12.88 -18.31
N GLU A 143 3.31 -13.12 -17.96
CA GLU A 143 2.60 -14.35 -18.36
C GLU A 143 2.22 -14.32 -19.84
N GLU A 144 1.76 -13.18 -20.35
CA GLU A 144 1.51 -12.97 -21.78
C GLU A 144 2.78 -13.15 -22.62
N GLU A 145 3.92 -12.61 -22.16
CA GLU A 145 5.22 -12.78 -22.81
C GLU A 145 5.68 -14.25 -22.83
N LYS A 146 5.46 -15.00 -21.74
CA LYS A 146 5.77 -16.44 -21.69
C LYS A 146 4.92 -17.23 -22.68
N VAL A 147 3.60 -17.00 -22.69
CA VAL A 147 2.69 -17.66 -23.63
C VAL A 147 3.07 -17.35 -25.08
N ALA A 148 3.45 -16.10 -25.37
CA ALA A 148 3.91 -15.71 -26.70
C ALA A 148 5.23 -16.41 -27.10
N ASN A 149 6.20 -16.50 -26.18
CA ASN A 149 7.47 -17.19 -26.41
C ASN A 149 7.32 -18.71 -26.55
N GLU A 150 6.38 -19.32 -25.83
CA GLU A 150 6.05 -20.74 -25.99
C GLU A 150 5.39 -21.00 -27.35
N ALA A 151 4.54 -20.10 -27.83
CA ALA A 151 3.93 -20.20 -29.15
C ALA A 151 4.94 -20.03 -30.30
N THR A 152 5.89 -19.08 -30.18
CA THR A 152 6.95 -18.91 -31.18
C THR A 152 7.90 -20.10 -31.21
N THR A 153 8.36 -20.59 -30.05
CA THR A 153 9.21 -21.77 -29.97
C THR A 153 8.53 -23.06 -30.45
N ALA A 154 7.20 -23.18 -30.31
CA ALA A 154 6.43 -24.28 -30.90
C ALA A 154 6.36 -24.19 -32.43
N LYS A 155 6.20 -22.97 -32.97
CA LYS A 155 6.18 -22.72 -34.42
C LYS A 155 7.53 -22.97 -35.08
N ASP A 156 8.62 -22.46 -34.49
CA ASP A 156 9.98 -22.68 -34.98
C ASP A 156 10.39 -24.17 -34.97
N LYS A 157 9.84 -24.96 -34.04
CA LYS A 157 10.04 -26.43 -34.02
C LYS A 157 9.21 -27.15 -35.08
N ALA A 158 8.01 -26.66 -35.41
CA ALA A 158 7.18 -27.24 -36.45
C ALA A 158 7.77 -26.98 -37.84
N ASP A 159 8.20 -25.73 -38.12
CA ASP A 159 8.81 -25.34 -39.40
C ASP A 159 10.13 -26.11 -39.65
N LYS A 160 10.86 -26.47 -38.58
CA LYS A 160 12.10 -27.25 -38.65
C LYS A 160 11.87 -28.77 -38.77
N ALA A 161 10.65 -29.27 -38.57
CA ALA A 161 10.31 -30.68 -38.74
C ALA A 161 9.77 -30.99 -40.15
N GLU A 162 9.32 -29.96 -40.89
CA GLU A 162 8.89 -30.07 -42.28
C GLU A 162 10.02 -29.85 -43.32
N SER A 163 11.22 -29.46 -42.87
CA SER A 163 12.45 -29.32 -43.69
C SER A 163 13.42 -30.48 -43.46
#